data_AF-A0A2S9CHX6-F1
#
_entry.id   AF-A0A2S9CHX6-F1
#
_cell.length_a   1.000
_cell.length_b   1.000
_cell.length_c   1.000
_cell.angle_alpha   90.00
_cell.angle_beta   90.00
_cell.angle_gamma   90.00
#
_symmetry.space_group_name_H-M   'P 1'
#
loop_
_entity.id
_entity.type
_entity.pdbx_description
1 polymer ?
#
loop_
_entity_poly.entity_id
_entity_poly.type
_entity_poly.pdbx_seq_one_letter_code
_entity_poly.pdbx_strand_id
1 'polypeptide(L)'
;MNLHEIKLSAQFVFNKQKDFNTETWAVSELYWSFLKKYNTSKVKKCVISASEDWVEGQQKYTNWEDLKEVNISFDFTKYFLLDKQGKKRMQLEAIHNGMMQIAEHEKWEKQPLIDAYKQCLEKNLEYQFFVGTPKLSPDKKHKINFWCNWDIDVFEVYSILSDKNNNEIERKKIIEKSPYDGEFIYYVKWKWLDHTKVLLEDKYKYGNNEKWEIEIKP
;
A
#
# COMPACT_ATOMS: atom_id res chain seq x y z
N MET A 1 3.11 12.87 8.97
CA MET A 1 2.01 12.06 9.55
C MET A 1 2.64 11.03 10.48
N ASN A 2 2.06 10.80 11.65
CA ASN A 2 2.60 9.84 12.63
C ASN A 2 2.14 8.40 12.35
N LEU A 3 0.95 8.24 11.74
CA LEU A 3 0.47 6.95 11.27
C LEU A 3 1.35 6.43 10.12
N HIS A 4 1.96 5.26 10.33
CA HIS A 4 2.82 4.58 9.36
C HIS A 4 2.15 3.37 8.72
N GLU A 5 1.18 2.73 9.39
CA GLU A 5 0.58 1.49 8.90
C GLU A 5 -0.89 1.39 9.30
N ILE A 6 -1.73 0.98 8.35
CA ILE A 6 -3.08 0.48 8.59
C ILE A 6 -3.12 -0.97 8.13
N LYS A 7 -3.34 -1.90 9.05
CA LYS A 7 -3.31 -3.33 8.76
C LYS A 7 -4.69 -3.94 8.89
N LEU A 8 -5.21 -4.54 7.82
CA LEU A 8 -6.31 -5.50 7.89
C LEU A 8 -5.73 -6.92 7.91
N SER A 9 -6.07 -7.71 8.92
CA SER A 9 -5.61 -9.10 9.02
C SER A 9 -6.62 -10.01 9.71
N ALA A 10 -6.63 -11.28 9.32
CA ALA A 10 -7.42 -12.30 9.99
C ALA A 10 -6.78 -12.71 11.33
N GLN A 11 -7.62 -13.04 12.31
CA GLN A 11 -7.17 -13.62 13.57
C GLN A 11 -6.47 -14.97 13.37
N PHE A 12 -5.57 -15.32 14.29
CA PHE A 12 -4.68 -16.49 14.21
C PHE A 12 -5.36 -17.86 14.06
N VAL A 13 -6.65 -17.95 14.37
CA VAL A 13 -7.41 -19.21 14.30
C VAL A 13 -7.99 -19.49 12.91
N PHE A 14 -7.90 -18.53 11.97
CA PHE A 14 -8.46 -18.70 10.63
C PHE A 14 -7.54 -19.51 9.71
N ASN A 15 -8.07 -20.55 9.07
CA ASN A 15 -7.29 -21.51 8.28
C ASN A 15 -6.65 -20.94 7.00
N LYS A 16 -7.23 -19.90 6.39
CA LYS A 16 -6.67 -19.18 5.23
C LYS A 16 -6.09 -17.81 5.62
N GLN A 17 -5.62 -17.67 6.86
CA GLN A 17 -5.05 -16.42 7.36
C GLN A 17 -3.92 -15.89 6.48
N LYS A 18 -3.01 -16.76 6.01
CA LYS A 18 -1.87 -16.34 5.18
C LYS A 18 -2.34 -15.74 3.85
N ASP A 19 -3.30 -16.37 3.19
CA ASP A 19 -3.83 -15.92 1.91
C ASP A 19 -4.53 -14.56 2.09
N PHE A 20 -5.43 -14.47 3.07
CA PHE A 20 -6.13 -13.23 3.39
C PHE A 20 -5.16 -12.10 3.73
N ASN A 21 -4.21 -12.33 4.63
CA ASN A 21 -3.25 -11.30 5.07
C ASN A 21 -2.30 -10.86 3.94
N THR A 22 -2.08 -11.69 2.93
CA THR A 22 -1.28 -11.33 1.75
C THR A 22 -2.11 -10.43 0.83
N GLU A 23 -3.38 -10.75 0.66
CA GLU A 23 -4.31 -10.02 -0.22
C GLU A 23 -4.68 -8.62 0.32
N THR A 24 -4.54 -8.33 1.62
CA THR A 24 -5.05 -7.08 2.21
C THR A 24 -4.13 -5.86 2.10
N TRP A 25 -2.87 -6.04 1.68
CA TRP A 25 -1.88 -4.95 1.69
C TRP A 25 -2.24 -3.79 0.77
N ALA A 26 -2.60 -4.08 -0.48
CA ALA A 26 -2.79 -3.04 -1.50
C ALA A 26 -3.91 -2.04 -1.14
N VAL A 27 -5.03 -2.51 -0.62
CA VAL A 27 -6.17 -1.64 -0.25
C VAL A 27 -5.86 -0.85 1.01
N SER A 28 -5.16 -1.46 1.98
CA SER A 28 -4.64 -0.78 3.17
C SER A 28 -3.73 0.40 2.79
N GLU A 29 -2.76 0.15 1.89
CA GLU A 29 -1.82 1.17 1.41
C GLU A 29 -2.52 2.26 0.59
N LEU A 30 -3.47 1.90 -0.28
CA LEU A 30 -4.27 2.86 -1.02
C LEU A 30 -5.01 3.82 -0.09
N TYR A 31 -5.72 3.28 0.90
CA TYR A 31 -6.47 4.08 1.88
C TYR A 31 -5.54 4.98 2.68
N TRP A 32 -4.43 4.42 3.19
CA TRP A 32 -3.42 5.17 3.93
C TRP A 32 -2.80 6.30 3.10
N SER A 33 -2.60 6.10 1.80
CA SER A 33 -1.99 7.09 0.90
C SER A 33 -2.83 8.39 0.77
N PHE A 34 -4.14 8.33 1.04
CA PHE A 34 -5.02 9.50 1.04
C PHE A 34 -5.07 10.23 2.38
N LEU A 35 -4.51 9.66 3.44
CA LEU A 35 -4.55 10.24 4.79
C LEU A 35 -3.41 11.23 5.08
N LYS A 36 -2.63 11.65 4.09
CA LYS A 36 -1.32 12.37 4.15
C LYS A 36 -1.06 13.33 5.33
N LYS A 37 -2.07 14.02 5.88
CA LYS A 37 -1.96 14.96 7.02
C LYS A 37 -2.83 14.61 8.23
N TYR A 38 -3.32 13.38 8.30
CA TYR A 38 -4.22 12.94 9.34
C TYR A 38 -3.49 12.90 10.69
N ASN A 39 -4.07 13.58 11.68
CA ASN A 39 -3.49 13.69 13.01
C ASN A 39 -3.97 12.52 13.88
N THR A 40 -3.10 11.53 14.05
CA THR A 40 -3.33 10.36 14.90
C THR A 40 -2.63 10.48 16.26
N SER A 41 -2.26 11.70 16.67
CA SER A 41 -1.48 11.94 17.89
C SER A 41 -0.21 11.09 17.94
N LYS A 42 -0.04 10.17 18.89
CA LYS A 42 1.15 9.31 18.98
C LYS A 42 1.02 7.97 18.25
N VAL A 43 -0.18 7.66 17.74
CA VAL A 43 -0.45 6.37 17.12
C VAL A 43 0.24 6.25 15.78
N LYS A 44 1.03 5.19 15.66
CA LYS A 44 1.83 4.82 14.48
C LYS A 44 1.19 3.69 13.70
N LYS A 45 0.41 2.84 14.34
CA LYS A 45 -0.20 1.66 13.71
C LYS A 45 -1.64 1.47 14.14
N CYS A 46 -2.51 1.25 13.15
CA CYS A 46 -3.88 0.81 13.35
C CYS A 46 -4.04 -0.62 12.83
N VAL A 47 -4.57 -1.51 13.66
CA VAL A 47 -4.83 -2.91 13.30
C VAL A 47 -6.34 -3.16 13.32
N ILE A 48 -6.84 -3.66 12.19
CA ILE A 48 -8.21 -4.12 12.00
C ILE A 48 -8.15 -5.64 11.94
N SER A 49 -8.58 -6.28 13.02
CA SER A 49 -8.53 -7.73 13.21
C SER A 49 -9.86 -8.35 12.81
N ALA A 50 -9.88 -9.09 11.71
CA ALA A 50 -11.07 -9.70 11.13
C ALA A 50 -11.33 -11.11 11.66
N SER A 51 -12.58 -11.44 12.00
CA SER A 51 -13.01 -12.78 12.43
C SER A 51 -14.47 -13.09 12.03
N GLU A 52 -14.85 -14.37 11.93
CA GLU A 52 -16.23 -14.81 11.64
C GLU A 52 -17.14 -14.78 12.88
N ASP A 53 -16.58 -15.05 14.06
CA ASP A 53 -17.33 -15.37 15.29
C ASP A 53 -17.61 -14.16 16.19
N TRP A 54 -17.45 -12.93 15.70
CA TRP A 54 -17.64 -11.75 16.54
C TRP A 54 -19.11 -11.36 16.69
N VAL A 55 -19.58 -11.39 17.94
CA VAL A 55 -20.88 -10.86 18.37
C VAL A 55 -20.75 -9.36 18.68
N GLU A 56 -21.68 -8.56 18.17
CA GLU A 56 -21.79 -7.12 18.43
C GLU A 56 -21.80 -6.85 19.96
N GLY A 57 -20.84 -6.05 20.46
CA GLY A 57 -20.71 -5.73 21.89
C GLY A 57 -19.45 -6.25 22.59
N GLN A 58 -18.64 -7.10 21.96
CA GLN A 58 -17.35 -7.56 22.50
C GLN A 58 -16.13 -6.86 21.87
N GLN A 59 -16.23 -5.55 21.63
CA GLN A 59 -15.12 -4.78 21.06
C GLN A 59 -13.90 -4.83 21.97
N LYS A 60 -12.91 -5.66 21.62
CA LYS A 60 -11.60 -5.59 22.25
C LYS A 60 -10.81 -4.47 21.57
N TYR A 61 -10.72 -3.34 22.27
CA TYR A 61 -9.88 -2.22 21.90
C TYR A 61 -8.52 -2.37 22.59
N THR A 62 -7.47 -2.63 21.81
CA THR A 62 -6.11 -2.59 22.36
C THR A 62 -5.65 -1.14 22.41
N ASN A 63 -5.43 -0.62 23.61
CA ASN A 63 -5.00 0.74 23.85
C ASN A 63 -3.51 0.80 24.21
N TRP A 64 -2.64 0.61 23.23
CA TRP A 64 -1.22 0.93 23.39
C TRP A 64 -0.94 2.34 22.88
N GLU A 65 0.10 2.99 23.39
CA GLU A 65 0.37 4.40 23.11
C GLU A 65 0.59 4.67 21.61
N ASP A 66 1.26 3.75 20.90
CA ASP A 66 1.60 3.87 19.48
C ASP A 66 0.86 2.88 18.57
N LEU A 67 0.04 1.98 19.13
CA LEU A 67 -0.72 0.97 18.40
C LEU A 67 -2.15 0.86 18.91
N LYS A 68 -3.12 1.01 18.01
CA LYS A 68 -4.53 0.75 18.29
C LYS A 68 -5.03 -0.42 17.49
N GLU A 69 -5.85 -1.26 18.11
CA GLU A 69 -6.46 -2.41 17.47
C GLU A 69 -7.95 -2.45 17.73
N VAL A 70 -8.72 -2.76 16.70
CA VAL A 70 -10.15 -3.08 16.78
C VAL A 70 -10.41 -4.43 16.12
N ASN A 71 -11.46 -5.09 16.57
CA ASN A 71 -11.93 -6.34 15.99
C ASN A 71 -13.20 -6.08 15.18
N ILE A 72 -13.31 -6.69 14.00
CA ILE A 72 -14.49 -6.56 13.13
C ILE A 72 -15.00 -7.95 12.73
N SER A 73 -16.32 -8.05 12.55
CA SER A 73 -16.93 -9.20 11.89
C SER A 73 -16.59 -9.15 10.39
N PHE A 74 -16.20 -10.29 9.83
CA PHE A 74 -15.83 -10.41 8.43
C PHE A 74 -16.24 -11.78 7.89
N ASP A 75 -17.00 -11.78 6.80
CA ASP A 75 -17.45 -13.01 6.14
C ASP A 75 -16.37 -13.52 5.17
N PHE A 76 -15.45 -14.36 5.68
CA PHE A 76 -14.39 -14.91 4.85
C PHE A 76 -14.94 -15.84 3.77
N THR A 77 -16.00 -16.59 4.07
CA THR A 77 -16.63 -17.49 3.09
C THR A 77 -17.07 -16.71 1.85
N LYS A 78 -17.81 -15.60 2.03
CA LYS A 78 -18.18 -14.70 0.94
C LYS A 78 -16.95 -14.10 0.26
N TYR A 79 -15.98 -13.61 1.04
CA TYR A 79 -14.78 -12.98 0.50
C TYR A 79 -14.02 -13.88 -0.48
N PHE A 80 -13.83 -15.16 -0.14
CA PHE A 80 -13.11 -16.09 -1.00
C PHE A 80 -13.90 -16.56 -2.24
N LEU A 81 -15.19 -16.24 -2.33
CA LEU A 81 -16.03 -16.49 -3.51
C LEU A 81 -16.08 -15.30 -4.49
N LEU A 82 -15.62 -14.11 -4.07
CA LEU A 82 -15.65 -12.91 -4.90
C LEU A 82 -14.48 -12.86 -5.88
N ASP A 83 -14.68 -12.10 -6.96
CA ASP A 83 -13.59 -11.67 -7.84
C ASP A 83 -12.67 -10.64 -7.14
N LYS A 84 -11.57 -10.27 -7.82
CA LYS A 84 -10.61 -9.31 -7.26
C LYS A 84 -11.26 -8.00 -6.83
N GLN A 85 -12.19 -7.47 -7.62
CA GLN A 85 -12.81 -6.18 -7.33
C GLN A 85 -13.77 -6.27 -6.14
N GLY A 86 -14.55 -7.35 -6.04
CA GLY A 86 -15.41 -7.63 -4.89
C GLY A 86 -14.61 -7.81 -3.61
N LYS A 87 -13.49 -8.55 -3.67
CA LYS A 87 -12.55 -8.68 -2.54
C LYS A 87 -12.04 -7.32 -2.08
N LYS A 88 -11.53 -6.49 -2.99
CA LYS A 88 -11.03 -5.14 -2.66
C LYS A 88 -12.11 -4.26 -2.02
N ARG A 89 -13.36 -4.34 -2.49
CA ARG A 89 -14.48 -3.60 -1.88
C ARG A 89 -14.74 -4.04 -0.45
N MET A 90 -14.80 -5.35 -0.19
CA MET A 90 -14.94 -5.89 1.17
C MET A 90 -13.77 -5.47 2.08
N GLN A 91 -12.54 -5.47 1.58
CA GLN A 91 -11.38 -4.98 2.33
C GLN A 91 -11.52 -3.50 2.67
N LEU A 92 -11.90 -2.66 1.69
CA LEU A 92 -12.07 -1.22 1.92
C LEU A 92 -13.14 -0.93 2.97
N GLU A 93 -14.29 -1.61 2.89
CA GLU A 93 -15.37 -1.49 3.88
C GLU A 93 -14.87 -1.87 5.29
N ALA A 94 -14.18 -3.00 5.40
CA ALA A 94 -13.57 -3.46 6.65
C ALA A 94 -12.55 -2.45 7.22
N ILE A 95 -11.63 -1.95 6.39
CA ILE A 95 -10.62 -0.97 6.77
C ILE A 95 -11.28 0.33 7.24
N HIS A 96 -12.23 0.86 6.46
CA HIS A 96 -12.92 2.10 6.79
C HIS A 96 -13.71 1.97 8.09
N ASN A 97 -14.49 0.90 8.25
CA ASN A 97 -15.26 0.64 9.46
C ASN A 97 -14.36 0.52 10.69
N GLY A 98 -13.24 -0.22 10.58
CA GLY A 98 -12.28 -0.35 11.67
C GLY A 98 -11.61 0.98 12.02
N MET A 99 -11.19 1.76 11.02
CA MET A 99 -10.60 3.09 11.25
C MET A 99 -11.60 4.06 11.88
N MET A 100 -12.88 4.01 11.49
CA MET A 100 -13.95 4.82 12.08
C MET A 100 -14.19 4.46 13.55
N GLN A 101 -14.12 3.18 13.91
CA GLN A 101 -14.18 2.74 15.31
C GLN A 101 -12.98 3.25 16.11
N ILE A 102 -11.76 3.12 15.59
CA ILE A 102 -10.56 3.65 16.26
C ILE A 102 -10.68 5.17 16.45
N ALA A 103 -11.12 5.90 15.42
CA ALA A 103 -11.31 7.34 15.49
C ALA A 103 -12.35 7.76 16.53
N GLU A 104 -13.42 6.99 16.71
CA GLU A 104 -14.40 7.23 17.77
C GLU A 104 -13.77 7.10 19.17
N HIS A 105 -13.07 5.99 19.43
CA HIS A 105 -12.40 5.75 20.71
C HIS A 105 -11.33 6.80 21.03
N GLU A 106 -10.57 7.21 20.01
CA GLU A 106 -9.47 8.18 20.15
C GLU A 106 -9.89 9.63 19.95
N LYS A 107 -11.19 9.88 19.69
CA LYS A 107 -11.74 11.20 19.39
C LYS A 107 -11.01 11.90 18.23
N TRP A 108 -10.59 11.13 17.23
CA TRP A 108 -9.98 11.69 16.02
C TRP A 108 -11.04 12.28 15.09
N GLU A 109 -10.63 13.24 14.27
CA GLU A 109 -11.48 13.77 13.22
C GLU A 109 -11.86 12.66 12.23
N LYS A 110 -13.15 12.54 11.90
CA LYS A 110 -13.63 11.48 11.00
C LYS A 110 -13.60 11.87 9.53
N GLN A 111 -13.66 13.18 9.22
CA GLN A 111 -13.75 13.67 7.84
C GLN A 111 -12.60 13.16 6.95
N PRO A 112 -11.32 13.16 7.40
CA PRO A 112 -10.23 12.62 6.59
C PRO A 112 -10.39 11.13 6.25
N LEU A 113 -11.00 10.33 7.13
CA LEU A 113 -11.28 8.92 6.88
C LEU A 113 -12.39 8.74 5.84
N ILE A 114 -13.45 9.56 5.93
CA ILE A 114 -14.55 9.58 4.95
C ILE A 114 -14.03 9.99 3.57
N ASP A 115 -13.15 10.99 3.51
CA ASP A 115 -12.58 11.47 2.25
C ASP A 115 -11.60 10.45 1.65
N ALA A 116 -10.81 9.75 2.48
CA ALA A 116 -9.96 8.66 2.01
C ALA A 116 -10.78 7.50 1.42
N TYR A 117 -11.87 7.12 2.08
CA TYR A 117 -12.79 6.11 1.57
C TYR A 117 -13.36 6.49 0.19
N LYS A 118 -13.85 7.72 0.04
CA LYS A 118 -14.37 8.23 -1.25
C LYS A 118 -13.31 8.23 -2.33
N GLN A 119 -12.10 8.71 -2.03
CA GLN A 119 -10.99 8.71 -2.98
C GLN A 119 -10.58 7.31 -3.43
N CYS A 120 -10.63 6.31 -2.54
CA CYS A 120 -10.40 4.90 -2.93
C CYS A 120 -11.44 4.43 -3.95
N LEU A 121 -12.72 4.76 -3.74
CA LEU A 121 -13.81 4.43 -4.66
C LEU A 121 -13.68 5.17 -6.00
N GLU A 122 -13.36 6.46 -5.97
CA GLU A 122 -13.11 7.27 -7.17
C GLU A 122 -11.94 6.74 -8.00
N LYS A 123 -10.94 6.13 -7.35
CA LYS A 123 -9.82 5.45 -7.98
C LYS A 123 -10.10 4.00 -8.38
N ASN A 124 -11.35 3.54 -8.25
CA ASN A 124 -11.73 2.16 -8.56
C ASN A 124 -10.87 1.10 -7.84
N LEU A 125 -10.30 1.43 -6.68
CA LEU A 125 -9.41 0.55 -5.90
C LEU A 125 -8.13 0.15 -6.68
N GLU A 126 -7.67 1.02 -7.57
CA GLU A 126 -6.41 0.87 -8.30
C GLU A 126 -5.31 1.66 -7.59
N TYR A 127 -4.35 0.93 -7.00
CA TYR A 127 -3.22 1.56 -6.33
C TYR A 127 -1.99 1.59 -7.23
N GLN A 128 -1.84 2.73 -7.90
CA GLN A 128 -0.75 2.98 -8.84
C GLN A 128 -0.15 4.35 -8.59
N PHE A 129 1.17 4.43 -8.65
CA PHE A 129 1.88 5.68 -8.37
C PHE A 129 3.28 5.71 -8.99
N PHE A 130 3.79 6.92 -9.19
CA PHE A 130 5.19 7.14 -9.48
C PHE A 130 6.02 7.17 -8.19
N VAL A 131 7.18 6.53 -8.21
CA VAL A 131 8.16 6.61 -7.14
C VAL A 131 8.92 7.93 -7.27
N GLY A 132 8.85 8.80 -6.27
CA GLY A 132 9.60 10.06 -6.22
C GLY A 132 9.53 10.89 -7.52
N THR A 133 10.67 11.48 -7.93
CA THR A 133 10.75 12.37 -9.08
C THR A 133 11.66 11.82 -10.20
N PRO A 134 11.28 11.99 -11.48
CA PRO A 134 12.11 11.55 -12.60
C PRO A 134 13.53 12.14 -12.55
N LYS A 135 14.53 11.36 -12.96
CA LYS A 135 15.93 11.80 -13.02
C LYS A 135 16.42 11.88 -14.46
N LEU A 136 17.03 13.00 -14.83
CA LEU A 136 17.66 13.21 -16.13
C LEU A 136 18.88 12.31 -16.32
N SER A 137 19.06 11.78 -17.52
CA SER A 137 20.27 11.10 -17.97
C SER A 137 21.48 12.05 -17.96
N PRO A 138 22.71 11.52 -17.92
CA PRO A 138 23.92 12.35 -17.97
C PRO A 138 24.01 13.27 -19.19
N ASP A 139 23.51 12.83 -20.35
CA ASP A 139 23.44 13.61 -21.58
C ASP A 139 22.22 14.55 -21.66
N LYS A 140 21.35 14.52 -20.63
CA LYS A 140 20.12 15.33 -20.48
C LYS A 140 19.10 15.13 -21.59
N LYS A 141 19.18 14.05 -22.36
CA LYS A 141 18.22 13.73 -23.43
C LYS A 141 17.01 12.97 -22.92
N HIS A 142 17.21 12.15 -21.89
CA HIS A 142 16.19 11.25 -21.35
C HIS A 142 15.95 11.49 -19.87
N LYS A 143 14.79 11.03 -19.40
CA LYS A 143 14.44 10.95 -17.98
C LYS A 143 14.01 9.53 -17.68
N ILE A 144 14.38 9.05 -16.50
CA ILE A 144 13.85 7.79 -15.97
C ILE A 144 13.04 8.03 -14.71
N ASN A 145 11.91 7.34 -14.62
CA ASN A 145 11.13 7.22 -13.40
C ASN A 145 10.67 5.77 -13.18
N PHE A 146 10.07 5.50 -12.03
CA PHE A 146 9.50 4.20 -11.71
C PHE A 146 8.01 4.31 -11.46
N TRP A 147 7.24 3.46 -12.12
CA TRP A 147 5.80 3.33 -11.96
C TRP A 147 5.49 2.03 -11.23
N CYS A 148 4.66 2.13 -10.20
CA CYS A 148 4.26 1.00 -9.38
C CYS A 148 2.80 0.65 -9.62
N ASN A 149 2.52 -0.64 -9.66
CA ASN A 149 1.19 -1.21 -9.60
C ASN A 149 1.14 -2.15 -8.41
N TRP A 150 0.35 -1.82 -7.40
CA TRP A 150 0.18 -2.63 -6.20
C TRP A 150 -1.25 -3.17 -6.18
N ASP A 151 -1.38 -4.45 -6.47
CA ASP A 151 -2.66 -5.14 -6.56
C ASP A 151 -2.78 -6.20 -5.43
N ILE A 152 -3.96 -6.82 -5.35
CA ILE A 152 -4.31 -7.82 -4.34
C ILE A 152 -3.47 -9.09 -4.43
N ASP A 153 -2.93 -9.42 -5.61
CA ASP A 153 -2.19 -10.65 -5.88
C ASP A 153 -0.76 -10.43 -6.37
N VAL A 154 -0.42 -9.20 -6.77
CA VAL A 154 0.93 -8.88 -7.26
C VAL A 154 1.33 -7.44 -6.95
N PHE A 155 2.62 -7.25 -6.67
CA PHE A 155 3.28 -5.96 -6.67
C PHE A 155 4.27 -5.88 -7.83
N GLU A 156 4.10 -4.89 -8.71
CA GLU A 156 4.93 -4.71 -9.89
C GLU A 156 5.57 -3.33 -9.93
N VAL A 157 6.82 -3.27 -10.41
CA VAL A 157 7.53 -2.03 -10.68
C VAL A 157 7.97 -2.01 -12.13
N TYR A 158 7.71 -0.88 -12.78
CA TYR A 158 8.06 -0.62 -14.17
C TYR A 158 9.04 0.55 -14.24
N SER A 159 10.12 0.40 -15.01
CA SER A 159 10.95 1.52 -15.41
C SER A 159 10.28 2.25 -16.56
N ILE A 160 10.16 3.57 -16.44
CA ILE A 160 9.57 4.46 -17.45
C ILE A 160 10.67 5.36 -17.99
N LEU A 161 11.07 5.13 -19.24
CA LEU A 161 11.94 6.01 -19.98
C LEU A 161 11.10 7.06 -20.71
N SER A 162 11.51 8.31 -20.62
CA SER A 162 10.87 9.43 -21.31
C SER A 162 11.90 10.36 -21.93
N ASP A 163 11.48 11.11 -22.94
CA ASP A 163 12.29 12.19 -23.48
C ASP A 163 12.38 13.38 -22.50
N LYS A 164 13.16 14.40 -22.84
CA LYS A 164 13.27 15.63 -22.04
C LYS A 164 11.92 16.36 -21.83
N ASN A 165 10.94 16.16 -22.71
CA ASN A 165 9.60 16.76 -22.67
C ASN A 165 8.57 15.90 -21.90
N ASN A 166 9.00 14.79 -21.29
CA ASN A 166 8.17 13.81 -20.58
C ASN A 166 7.26 12.94 -21.47
N ASN A 167 7.55 12.82 -22.76
CA ASN A 167 6.89 11.82 -23.60
C ASN A 167 7.49 10.44 -23.28
N GLU A 168 6.64 9.46 -22.95
CA GLU A 168 7.06 8.08 -22.69
C GLU A 168 7.63 7.45 -23.97
N ILE A 169 8.86 6.93 -23.87
CA ILE A 169 9.57 6.22 -24.95
C ILE A 169 9.45 4.71 -24.72
N GLU A 170 9.66 4.27 -23.47
CA GLU A 170 9.64 2.85 -23.12
C GLU A 170 9.09 2.66 -21.70
N ARG A 171 8.33 1.56 -21.54
CA ARG A 171 7.90 1.02 -20.26
C ARG A 171 8.28 -0.44 -20.17
N LYS A 172 9.04 -0.80 -19.13
CA LYS A 172 9.54 -2.16 -18.93
C LYS A 172 9.31 -2.62 -17.50
N LYS A 173 8.70 -3.79 -17.32
CA LYS A 173 8.59 -4.42 -15.99
C LYS A 173 9.97 -4.87 -15.52
N ILE A 174 10.35 -4.48 -14.31
CA ILE A 174 11.67 -4.76 -13.73
C ILE A 174 11.60 -5.56 -12.43
N ILE A 175 10.47 -5.48 -11.71
CA ILE A 175 10.24 -6.19 -10.45
C ILE A 175 8.81 -6.72 -10.45
N GLU A 176 8.66 -7.96 -10.00
CA GLU A 176 7.40 -8.59 -9.66
C GLU A 176 7.60 -9.31 -8.33
N LYS A 177 6.77 -8.99 -7.34
CA LYS A 177 6.82 -9.56 -5.98
C LYS A 177 5.41 -9.80 -5.45
N SER A 178 5.32 -10.52 -4.34
CA SER A 178 4.09 -10.62 -3.56
C SER A 178 3.65 -9.24 -3.04
N PRO A 179 2.35 -8.95 -2.91
CA PRO A 179 1.88 -7.68 -2.36
C PRO A 179 2.44 -7.33 -0.98
N TYR A 180 2.68 -8.32 -0.11
CA TYR A 180 3.23 -8.05 1.23
C TYR A 180 4.70 -7.60 1.20
N ASP A 181 5.42 -7.85 0.10
CA ASP A 181 6.82 -7.49 -0.09
C ASP A 181 6.99 -6.11 -0.76
N GLY A 182 5.93 -5.31 -0.90
CA GLY A 182 5.97 -4.04 -1.64
C GLY A 182 6.57 -2.84 -0.89
N GLU A 183 6.62 -2.86 0.46
CA GLU A 183 6.96 -1.71 1.31
C GLU A 183 8.34 -1.09 0.99
N PHE A 184 9.30 -1.91 0.54
CA PHE A 184 10.65 -1.45 0.17
C PHE A 184 10.63 -0.29 -0.84
N ILE A 185 9.58 -0.21 -1.68
CA ILE A 185 9.45 0.80 -2.73
C ILE A 185 9.44 2.23 -2.18
N TYR A 186 8.98 2.44 -0.94
CA TYR A 186 9.01 3.75 -0.31
C TYR A 186 10.42 4.21 0.08
N TYR A 187 11.39 3.28 0.07
CA TYR A 187 12.76 3.49 0.51
C TYR A 187 13.77 3.39 -0.62
N VAL A 188 13.35 3.06 -1.85
CA VAL A 188 14.29 2.90 -2.95
C VAL A 188 14.97 4.22 -3.32
N LYS A 189 16.21 4.11 -3.75
CA LYS A 189 16.97 5.21 -4.36
C LYS A 189 17.47 4.76 -5.72
N TRP A 190 17.48 5.66 -6.68
CA TRP A 190 18.04 5.38 -8.00
C TRP A 190 18.97 6.45 -8.50
N LYS A 191 19.85 6.08 -9.43
CA LYS A 191 20.75 6.99 -10.13
C LYS A 191 21.12 6.42 -11.50
N TRP A 192 21.39 7.31 -12.44
CA TRP A 192 22.09 6.94 -13.68
C TRP A 192 23.53 6.55 -13.34
N LEU A 193 23.99 5.42 -13.86
CA LEU A 193 25.39 5.01 -13.82
C LEU A 193 26.15 5.59 -15.02
N ASP A 194 25.51 5.56 -16.18
CA ASP A 194 25.94 6.17 -17.43
C ASP A 194 24.71 6.59 -18.26
N HIS A 195 24.84 6.80 -19.57
CA HIS A 195 23.74 7.20 -20.45
C HIS A 195 22.83 6.05 -20.91
N THR A 196 23.18 4.81 -20.56
CA THR A 196 22.50 3.55 -20.91
C THR A 196 22.12 2.70 -19.70
N LYS A 197 22.59 3.02 -18.49
CA LYS A 197 22.34 2.21 -17.29
C LYS A 197 21.84 3.02 -16.12
N VAL A 198 20.86 2.45 -15.42
CA VAL A 198 20.28 2.98 -14.19
C VAL A 198 20.37 1.94 -13.09
N LEU A 199 20.82 2.36 -11.91
CA LEU A 199 20.80 1.55 -10.70
C LEU A 199 19.61 1.95 -9.84
N LEU A 200 18.78 0.99 -9.46
CA LEU A 200 17.77 1.10 -8.41
C LEU A 200 18.24 0.28 -7.21
N GLU A 201 18.23 0.86 -6.01
CA GLU A 201 18.68 0.22 -4.77
C GLU A 201 17.58 0.28 -3.72
N ASP A 202 17.24 -0.87 -3.15
CA ASP A 202 16.51 -0.94 -1.89
C ASP A 202 17.40 -0.42 -0.75
N LYS A 203 16.90 0.60 -0.03
CA LYS A 203 17.55 1.15 1.17
C LYS A 203 16.67 1.00 2.42
N TYR A 204 15.68 0.11 2.37
CA TYR A 204 14.88 -0.22 3.53
C TYR A 204 15.76 -0.91 4.58
N LYS A 205 15.74 -0.41 5.81
CA LYS A 205 16.61 -0.88 6.91
C LYS A 205 16.42 -2.37 7.26
N TYR A 206 15.24 -2.92 6.98
CA TYR A 206 14.91 -4.33 7.19
C TYR A 206 14.76 -5.09 5.87
N GLY A 207 15.04 -4.42 4.75
CA GLY A 207 15.00 -5.03 3.43
C GLY A 207 16.25 -5.87 3.15
N ASN A 208 16.24 -6.53 2.00
CA ASN A 208 17.33 -7.39 1.56
C ASN A 208 18.50 -6.60 0.95
N ASN A 209 18.43 -5.26 0.92
CA ASN A 209 19.39 -4.39 0.23
C ASN A 209 19.58 -4.78 -1.25
N GLU A 210 18.49 -5.22 -1.88
CA GLU A 210 18.46 -5.61 -3.29
C GLU A 210 18.86 -4.44 -4.20
N LYS A 211 19.45 -4.80 -5.35
CA LYS A 211 19.88 -3.85 -6.37
C LYS A 211 19.47 -4.35 -7.74
N TRP A 212 18.94 -3.45 -8.55
CA TRP A 212 18.54 -3.73 -9.91
C TRP A 212 19.27 -2.79 -10.86
N GLU A 213 20.07 -3.37 -11.75
CA GLU A 213 20.66 -2.65 -12.87
C GLU A 213 19.74 -2.76 -14.07
N ILE A 214 19.34 -1.61 -14.61
CA ILE A 214 18.37 -1.50 -15.68
C ILE A 214 19.10 -0.95 -16.90
N GLU A 215 19.17 -1.77 -17.94
CA GLU A 215 19.67 -1.35 -19.24
C GLU A 215 18.58 -0.59 -19.99
N ILE A 216 18.95 0.59 -20.47
CA ILE A 216 18.17 1.49 -21.29
C ILE A 216 18.72 1.38 -22.70
N LYS A 217 17.86 1.01 -23.64
CA LYS A 217 18.16 1.02 -25.07
C LYS A 217 17.52 2.29 -25.65
N PRO A 218 18.32 3.32 -25.98
CA PRO A 218 17.82 4.55 -26.59
C PRO A 218 17.16 4.28 -27.95
#